data_AF-A0A376KM99-F1
#
_entry.id   AF-A0A376KM99-F1
#
_cell.length_a   1.000
_cell.length_b   1.000
_cell.length_c   1.000
_cell.angle_alpha   90.00
_cell.angle_beta   90.00
_cell.angle_gamma   90.00
#
_symmetry.space_group_name_H-M   'P 1'
#
loop_
_entity.id
_entity.type
_entity.pdbx_description
1 polymer ?
#
loop_
_entity_poly.entity_id
_entity_poly.type
_entity_poly.pdbx_seq_one_letter_code
_entity_poly.pdbx_strand_id
1 'polypeptide(L)'
;MIQGIFLIHCWQKVRYTAEWEWALGWALFEEMIIDAKSGVVRNPNLLDYKMPTMPDLPQLESAFVEINEPQSAYGHKSLGEPPIIPVAAAIRNAVKMATGVAINTLPLTPKRLYEEFHLAGLI
;
A
#
# COMPACT_ATOMS: atom_id res chain seq x y z
N MET A 1 -32.99 -7.27 6.55
CA MET A 1 -31.76 -7.19 7.35
C MET A 1 -30.58 -7.90 6.67
N ILE A 2 -30.72 -9.17 6.25
CA ILE A 2 -29.64 -9.96 5.61
C ILE A 2 -29.12 -9.33 4.30
N GLN A 3 -30.00 -8.82 3.42
CA GLN A 3 -29.56 -8.13 2.20
C GLN A 3 -28.76 -6.84 2.45
N GLY A 4 -29.01 -6.15 3.57
CA GLY A 4 -28.27 -4.94 3.95
C GLY A 4 -26.83 -5.23 4.40
N ILE A 5 -26.64 -6.34 5.13
CA ILE A 5 -25.31 -6.78 5.58
C ILE A 5 -24.45 -7.22 4.40
N PHE A 6 -25.03 -7.91 3.41
CA PHE A 6 -24.31 -8.32 2.19
C PHE A 6 -23.85 -7.11 1.36
N LEU A 7 -24.71 -6.09 1.21
CA LEU A 7 -24.36 -4.84 0.52
C LEU A 7 -23.22 -4.10 1.22
N ILE A 8 -23.23 -4.08 2.56
CA ILE A 8 -22.16 -3.48 3.36
C ILE A 8 -20.85 -4.25 3.16
N HIS A 9 -20.86 -5.58 3.23
CA HIS A 9 -19.67 -6.40 2.98
C HIS A 9 -19.11 -6.24 1.57
N CYS A 10 -19.98 -6.16 0.56
CA CYS A 10 -19.58 -5.89 -0.82
C CYS A 10 -18.87 -4.54 -0.93
N TRP A 11 -19.46 -3.49 -0.34
CA TRP A 11 -18.86 -2.15 -0.34
C TRP A 11 -17.53 -2.10 0.43
N GLN A 12 -17.46 -2.74 1.60
CA GLN A 12 -16.24 -2.85 2.39
C GLN A 12 -15.13 -3.55 1.60
N LYS A 13 -15.46 -4.60 0.85
CA LYS A 13 -14.50 -5.31 -0.01
C LYS A 13 -13.97 -4.43 -1.13
N VAL A 14 -14.86 -3.69 -1.82
CA VAL A 14 -14.47 -2.73 -2.86
C VAL A 14 -13.59 -1.61 -2.31
N ARG A 15 -13.84 -1.15 -1.07
CA ARG A 15 -12.98 -0.14 -0.44
C ARG A 15 -11.64 -0.72 -0.03
N TYR A 16 -11.63 -1.91 0.56
CA TYR A 16 -10.38 -2.58 0.91
C TYR A 16 -9.47 -2.79 -0.31
N THR A 17 -10.03 -3.19 -1.46
CA THR A 17 -9.25 -3.35 -2.69
C THR A 17 -8.67 -2.02 -3.19
N ALA A 18 -9.49 -0.96 -3.26
CA ALA A 18 -9.03 0.34 -3.75
C ALA A 18 -7.92 0.95 -2.88
N GLU A 19 -8.08 0.91 -1.56
CA GLU A 19 -7.09 1.44 -0.62
C GLU A 19 -5.80 0.62 -0.68
N TRP A 20 -5.90 -0.69 -0.82
CA TRP A 20 -4.72 -1.55 -0.97
C TRP A 20 -3.95 -1.26 -2.26
N GLU A 21 -4.62 -0.88 -3.36
CA GLU A 21 -3.96 -0.47 -4.61
C GLU A 21 -3.14 0.82 -4.43
N TRP A 22 -3.71 1.83 -3.78
CA TRP A 22 -2.97 3.04 -3.40
C TRP A 22 -1.82 2.70 -2.47
N ALA A 23 -2.05 1.72 -1.59
CA ALA A 23 -1.06 1.25 -0.66
C ALA A 23 0.08 0.43 -1.32
N LEU A 24 -0.15 -0.12 -2.50
CA LEU A 24 0.89 -0.74 -3.31
C LEU A 24 1.68 0.34 -4.08
N GLY A 25 0.96 1.35 -4.57
CA GLY A 25 1.50 2.52 -5.27
C GLY A 25 2.61 3.22 -4.51
N TRP A 26 2.33 3.81 -3.34
CA TRP A 26 3.34 4.44 -2.48
C TRP A 26 4.44 3.49 -1.96
N ALA A 27 4.18 2.17 -1.88
CA ALA A 27 5.16 1.22 -1.40
C ALA A 27 6.23 0.88 -2.45
N LEU A 28 5.85 0.83 -3.74
CA LEU A 28 6.70 0.29 -4.81
C LEU A 28 6.98 1.28 -5.96
N PHE A 29 6.08 2.22 -6.23
CA PHE A 29 6.07 3.01 -7.47
C PHE A 29 6.14 4.52 -7.25
N GLU A 30 5.28 5.06 -6.38
CA GLU A 30 5.02 6.49 -6.31
C GLU A 30 6.15 7.23 -5.57
N GLU A 31 6.82 8.13 -6.28
CA GLU A 31 7.85 9.01 -5.73
C GLU A 31 7.72 10.39 -6.38
N MET A 32 7.62 11.44 -5.58
CA MET A 32 7.66 12.81 -6.09
C MET A 32 9.09 13.34 -6.06
N ILE A 33 9.66 13.60 -7.23
CA ILE A 33 11.03 14.06 -7.37
C ILE A 33 11.04 15.58 -7.34
N ILE A 34 11.45 16.15 -6.21
CA ILE A 34 11.54 17.60 -6.03
C ILE A 34 12.98 18.05 -6.22
N ASP A 35 13.20 19.03 -7.09
CA ASP A 35 14.51 19.66 -7.23
C ASP A 35 14.84 20.52 -6.00
N ALA A 36 15.89 20.16 -5.28
CA ALA A 36 16.32 20.84 -4.07
C ALA A 36 16.70 22.32 -4.28
N LYS A 37 17.09 22.72 -5.50
CA LYS A 37 17.49 24.11 -5.78
C LYS A 37 16.31 24.99 -6.19
N SER A 38 15.45 24.49 -7.06
CA SER A 38 14.34 25.26 -7.63
C SER A 38 13.00 25.03 -6.91
N GLY A 39 12.86 23.96 -6.13
CA GLY A 39 11.61 23.54 -5.50
C GLY A 39 10.60 22.94 -6.49
N VAL A 40 10.95 22.82 -7.77
CA VAL A 40 10.04 22.34 -8.82
C VAL A 40 9.98 20.81 -8.82
N VAL A 41 8.76 20.27 -8.94
CA VAL A 41 8.52 18.84 -9.15
C VAL A 41 8.98 18.47 -10.56
N ARG A 42 9.87 17.49 -10.66
CA ARG A 42 10.49 17.04 -11.92
C ARG A 42 9.62 16.04 -12.68
N ASN A 43 8.73 15.33 -12.00
CA ASN A 43 7.82 14.36 -12.58
C ASN A 43 6.32 14.70 -12.40
N PRO A 44 5.85 15.90 -12.81
CA PRO A 44 4.43 16.28 -12.68
C PRO A 44 3.58 15.69 -13.81
N ASN A 45 3.82 14.43 -14.18
CA ASN A 45 3.18 13.75 -15.30
C ASN A 45 2.96 12.27 -14.96
N LEU A 46 2.03 11.61 -15.65
CA LEU A 46 1.68 10.20 -15.41
C LEU A 46 2.64 9.20 -16.06
N LEU A 47 3.63 9.67 -16.84
CA LEU A 47 4.64 8.81 -17.43
C LEU A 47 5.73 8.47 -16.40
N ASP A 48 6.16 9.48 -15.64
CA ASP A 48 7.23 9.39 -14.66
C ASP A 48 6.68 9.14 -13.23
N TYR A 49 5.53 9.70 -12.88
CA TYR A 49 4.81 9.35 -11.66
C TYR A 49 3.99 8.08 -11.90
N LYS A 50 4.63 6.93 -11.65
CA LYS A 50 4.02 5.63 -11.93
C LYS A 50 2.94 5.30 -10.92
N MET A 51 1.74 5.09 -11.42
CA MET A 51 0.64 4.48 -10.67
C MET A 51 0.52 3.01 -11.07
N PRO A 52 0.19 2.12 -10.12
CA PRO A 52 -0.02 0.71 -10.43
C PRO A 52 -1.20 0.55 -11.38
N THR A 53 -1.08 -0.40 -12.31
CA THR A 53 -2.14 -0.78 -13.25
C THR A 53 -2.68 -2.18 -12.92
N MET A 54 -3.81 -2.57 -13.50
CA MET A 54 -4.45 -3.87 -13.19
C MET A 54 -3.52 -5.09 -13.25
N PRO A 55 -2.57 -5.20 -14.20
CA PRO A 55 -1.61 -6.31 -14.23
C PRO A 55 -0.56 -6.31 -13.10
N ASP A 56 -0.33 -5.17 -12.45
CA ASP A 56 0.64 -5.03 -11.35
C ASP A 56 0.07 -5.52 -10.00
N LEU A 57 -1.26 -5.66 -9.92
CA LEU A 57 -1.98 -6.03 -8.71
C LEU A 57 -2.04 -7.55 -8.54
N PRO A 58 -1.45 -8.14 -7.48
CA PRO A 58 -1.75 -9.51 -7.12
C PRO A 58 -3.21 -9.71 -6.69
N GLN A 59 -3.66 -10.96 -6.73
CA GLN A 59 -4.99 -11.34 -6.26
C GLN A 59 -5.11 -11.06 -4.76
N LEU A 60 -6.02 -10.17 -4.39
CA LEU A 60 -6.23 -9.75 -3.01
C LEU A 60 -7.33 -10.58 -2.34
N GLU A 61 -7.00 -11.17 -1.21
CA GLU A 61 -7.96 -11.80 -0.31
C GLU A 61 -8.21 -10.89 0.90
N SER A 62 -9.48 -10.72 1.28
CA SER A 62 -9.90 -9.94 2.44
C SER A 62 -10.79 -10.77 3.34
N ALA A 63 -10.51 -10.70 4.64
CA ALA A 63 -11.33 -11.27 5.70
C ALA A 63 -11.62 -10.16 6.72
N PHE A 64 -12.89 -9.98 7.04
CA PHE A 64 -13.33 -8.99 8.01
C PHE A 64 -13.49 -9.66 9.38
N VAL A 65 -12.90 -9.04 10.40
CA VAL A 65 -13.09 -9.44 11.80
C VAL A 65 -14.10 -8.50 12.42
N GLU A 66 -15.27 -9.03 12.75
CA GLU A 66 -16.36 -8.26 13.36
C GLU A 66 -16.14 -8.16 14.86
N ILE A 67 -15.82 -6.95 15.34
CA ILE A 67 -15.66 -6.65 16.76
C ILE A 67 -16.54 -5.45 17.09
N ASN A 68 -17.41 -5.61 18.08
CA ASN A 68 -18.31 -4.54 18.52
C ASN A 68 -17.52 -3.39 19.16
N GLU A 69 -17.78 -2.16 18.70
CA GLU A 69 -17.23 -0.95 19.30
C GLU A 69 -18.21 -0.35 20.33
N PRO A 70 -17.93 -0.41 21.64
CA PRO A 70 -18.89 0.00 22.68
C PRO A 70 -19.30 1.47 22.60
N GLN A 71 -18.45 2.32 22.02
CA GLN A 71 -18.67 3.76 21.88
C GLN A 71 -19.50 4.12 20.64
N SER A 72 -19.68 3.19 19.71
CA SER A 72 -20.46 3.40 18.49
C SER A 72 -21.92 3.02 18.72
N ALA A 73 -22.85 3.90 18.32
CA ALA A 73 -24.29 3.67 18.46
C ALA A 73 -24.78 2.38 17.77
N TYR A 74 -24.06 1.90 16.75
CA TYR A 74 -24.35 0.64 16.08
C TYR A 74 -23.14 -0.31 16.05
N GLY A 75 -22.18 -0.15 16.98
CA GLY A 75 -21.05 -1.07 17.11
C GLY A 75 -20.04 -1.10 15.95
N HIS A 76 -20.11 -0.15 15.02
CA HIS A 76 -19.28 -0.12 13.81
C HIS A 76 -17.97 0.66 14.02
N LYS A 77 -16.96 0.28 13.25
CA LYS A 77 -15.66 0.96 13.15
C LYS A 77 -15.48 1.57 11.76
N SER A 78 -14.64 2.61 11.68
CA SER A 78 -14.24 3.17 10.39
C SER A 78 -13.39 2.15 9.60
N LEU A 79 -13.57 2.13 8.27
CA LEU A 79 -12.81 1.29 7.34
C LEU A 79 -12.19 2.10 6.19
N GLY A 80 -12.34 3.43 6.16
CA GLY A 80 -11.84 4.25 5.04
C GLY A 80 -10.32 4.12 4.86
N GLU A 81 -9.56 4.56 5.86
CA GLU A 81 -8.09 4.58 5.82
C GLU A 81 -7.38 3.34 6.42
N PRO A 82 -7.95 2.57 7.37
CA PRO A 82 -7.22 1.44 7.96
C PRO A 82 -6.61 0.43 6.98
N PRO A 83 -7.21 0.14 5.80
CA PRO A 83 -6.63 -0.80 4.84
C PRO A 83 -5.34 -0.33 4.17
N ILE A 84 -5.12 0.98 3.98
CA ILE A 84 -3.92 1.50 3.30
C ILE A 84 -2.68 1.51 4.21
N ILE A 85 -2.87 1.77 5.51
CA ILE A 85 -1.79 1.97 6.49
C ILE A 85 -0.79 0.80 6.57
N PRO A 86 -1.21 -0.48 6.71
CA PRO A 86 -0.28 -1.57 7.00
C PRO A 86 0.50 -2.09 5.79
N VAL A 87 0.05 -1.80 4.56
CA VAL A 87 0.50 -2.53 3.36
C VAL A 87 1.97 -2.28 3.06
N ALA A 88 2.44 -1.02 3.08
CA ALA A 88 3.84 -0.72 2.80
C ALA A 88 4.79 -1.36 3.83
N ALA A 89 4.40 -1.36 5.10
CA ALA A 89 5.16 -2.03 6.16
C ALA A 89 5.16 -3.57 5.98
N ALA A 90 4.03 -4.14 5.58
CA ALA A 90 3.90 -5.56 5.30
C ALA A 90 4.81 -5.98 4.13
N ILE A 91 4.80 -5.24 3.02
CA ILE A 91 5.67 -5.47 1.86
C ILE A 91 7.15 -5.38 2.25
N ARG A 92 7.53 -4.31 2.96
CA ARG A 92 8.92 -4.14 3.44
C ARG A 92 9.36 -5.29 4.32
N ASN A 93 8.49 -5.76 5.22
CA ASN A 93 8.78 -6.90 6.08
C ASN A 93 8.89 -8.21 5.32
N ALA A 94 8.08 -8.39 4.27
CA ALA A 94 8.19 -9.54 3.37
C ALA A 94 9.54 -9.55 2.65
N VAL A 95 10.00 -8.40 2.14
CA VAL A 95 11.34 -8.28 1.54
C VAL A 95 12.43 -8.62 2.56
N LYS A 96 12.37 -8.04 3.76
CA LYS A 96 13.32 -8.35 4.84
C LYS A 96 13.33 -9.84 5.22
N MET A 97 12.15 -10.48 5.27
CA MET A 97 12.04 -11.92 5.55
C MET A 97 12.66 -12.77 4.43
N ALA A 98 12.52 -12.35 3.18
CA ALA A 98 13.05 -13.07 2.02
C ALA A 98 14.57 -12.89 1.84
N THR A 99 15.11 -11.71 2.11
CA THR A 99 16.51 -11.37 1.79
C THR A 99 17.41 -11.16 3.01
N GLY A 100 16.83 -10.99 4.20
CA GLY A 100 17.55 -10.61 5.42
C GLY A 100 17.92 -9.12 5.51
N VAL A 101 17.73 -8.33 4.43
CA VAL A 101 18.15 -6.93 4.36
C VAL A 101 17.03 -6.00 4.84
N ALA A 102 17.37 -5.08 5.74
CA ALA A 102 16.44 -4.14 6.32
C ALA A 102 16.45 -2.80 5.57
N ILE A 103 15.54 -2.64 4.62
CA ILE A 103 15.37 -1.39 3.84
C ILE A 103 14.29 -0.54 4.52
N ASN A 104 14.63 0.69 4.91
CA ASN A 104 13.74 1.60 5.64
C ASN A 104 13.33 2.84 4.84
N THR A 105 13.51 2.78 3.52
CA THR A 105 13.19 3.87 2.59
C THR A 105 12.17 3.37 1.57
N LEU A 106 11.09 4.14 1.39
CA LEU A 106 10.05 3.89 0.39
C LEU A 106 10.10 4.98 -0.70
N PRO A 107 9.68 4.67 -1.94
CA PRO A 107 9.27 3.36 -2.44
C PRO A 107 10.45 2.36 -2.59
N LEU A 108 10.14 1.06 -2.55
CA LEU A 108 11.08 -0.05 -2.80
C LEU A 108 11.29 -0.26 -4.30
N THR A 109 11.83 0.75 -4.99
CA THR A 109 12.06 0.68 -6.44
C THR A 109 13.14 -0.34 -6.77
N PRO A 110 13.12 -0.96 -7.96
CA PRO A 110 14.16 -1.91 -8.38
C PRO A 110 15.59 -1.35 -8.29
N LYS A 111 15.76 -0.04 -8.57
CA LYS A 111 17.03 0.65 -8.43
C LYS A 111 17.53 0.64 -6.98
N ARG A 112 16.67 1.03 -6.04
CA ARG A 112 17.01 1.06 -4.61
C ARG A 112 17.26 -0.35 -4.08
N LEU A 113 16.43 -1.32 -4.47
CA LEU A 113 16.66 -2.72 -4.11
C LEU A 113 18.01 -3.23 -4.62
N TYR A 114 18.39 -2.91 -5.85
CA TYR A 114 19.69 -3.27 -6.41
C TYR A 114 20.85 -2.67 -5.60
N GLU A 115 20.78 -1.37 -5.30
CA GLU A 115 21.81 -0.66 -4.51
C GLU A 115 21.93 -1.28 -3.09
N GLU A 116 20.81 -1.51 -2.40
CA GLU A 116 20.78 -2.09 -1.06
C GLU A 116 21.29 -3.54 -1.04
N PHE A 117 20.93 -4.35 -2.03
CA PHE A 117 21.40 -5.73 -2.13
C PHE A 117 22.88 -5.83 -2.47
N HIS A 118 23.40 -4.91 -3.28
CA HIS A 118 24.83 -4.83 -3.56
C HIS A 118 25.63 -4.44 -2.31
N LEU A 119 25.15 -3.44 -1.55
CA LEU A 119 25.75 -3.04 -0.27
C LEU A 119 25.71 -4.18 0.77
N ALA A 120 24.67 -5.01 0.73
CA ALA A 120 24.53 -6.18 1.60
C ALA A 120 25.33 -7.41 1.13
N GLY A 121 25.95 -7.38 -0.06
CA GLY A 121 26.71 -8.51 -0.61
C GLY A 121 25.85 -9.69 -1.06
N LEU A 122 24.58 -9.45 -1.40
CA LEU A 122 23.68 -10.48 -1.95
C LEU A 122 23.88 -10.70 -3.46
N ILE A 123 24.27 -9.65 -4.18
CA ILE A 123 24.55 -9.61 -5.63
C ILE A 123 25.74 -8.70 -5.90
#